data_AF-A0A939WVJ8-F1
#
_entry.id   AF-A0A939WVJ8-F1
#
_cell.length_a   1.000
_cell.length_b   1.000
_cell.length_c   1.000
_cell.angle_alpha   90.00
_cell.angle_beta   90.00
_cell.angle_gamma   90.00
#
_symmetry.space_group_name_H-M   'P 1'
#
loop_
_entity.id
_entity.type
_entity.pdbx_description
1 polymer ?
#
loop_
_entity_poly.entity_id
_entity_poly.type
_entity_poly.pdbx_seq_one_letter_code
_entity_poly.pdbx_strand_id
1 'polypeptide(L)'
;MKTKGFTLIELAIVVAIVGILAAIAVPIFSSFSDAAKIDELQSNMLVAATAQEEYFISKGKYSSTPADLIAYGFPKNSDDMRFRTGIILKNGVGMSYWINGLRKIKGETHCWLYVSSLMGTTEKASFKELKASEQPYTGVSCTW
;
A
#
# COMPACT_ATOMS: atom_id res chain seq x y z
N MET A 1 18.67 38.28 45.61
CA MET A 1 18.42 37.96 44.18
C MET A 1 16.92 38.09 43.94
N LYS A 2 16.46 38.95 43.01
CA LYS A 2 15.03 39.04 42.65
C LYS A 2 14.71 37.87 41.72
N THR A 3 14.00 36.87 42.22
CA THR A 3 13.34 35.85 41.42
C THR A 3 12.20 36.52 40.64
N LYS A 4 12.35 36.67 39.33
CA LYS A 4 11.24 37.03 38.45
C LYS A 4 10.33 35.79 38.35
N GLY A 5 9.18 35.85 39.02
CA GLY A 5 8.14 34.82 38.91
C GLY A 5 7.43 34.93 37.57
N PHE A 6 7.11 33.78 36.97
CA PHE A 6 6.29 33.66 35.77
C PHE A 6 4.87 34.16 36.09
N THR A 7 4.26 34.96 35.21
CA THR A 7 2.88 35.40 35.43
C THR A 7 1.89 34.34 34.93
N LEU A 8 0.74 34.22 35.61
CA LEU A 8 -0.32 33.31 35.18
C LEU A 8 -0.90 33.70 33.81
N ILE A 9 -0.90 34.99 33.48
CA ILE A 9 -1.36 35.49 32.18
C ILE A 9 -0.41 35.07 31.04
N GLU A 10 0.91 35.08 31.26
CA GLU A 10 1.89 34.59 30.28
C GLU A 10 1.65 33.12 29.97
N LEU A 11 1.39 32.30 30.99
CA LEU A 11 1.11 30.88 30.79
C LEU A 11 -0.23 30.67 30.06
N ALA A 12 -1.26 31.45 30.40
CA ALA A 12 -2.59 31.32 29.81
C ALA A 12 -2.59 31.60 28.30
N ILE A 13 -1.87 32.64 27.85
CA ILE A 13 -1.77 32.97 26.43
C ILE A 13 -0.98 31.89 25.67
N VAL A 14 0.09 31.35 26.26
CA VAL A 14 0.88 30.28 25.63
C VAL A 14 0.01 29.03 25.40
N VAL A 15 -0.75 28.60 26.40
CA VAL A 15 -1.63 27.43 26.26
C VAL A 15 -2.74 27.70 25.23
N ALA A 16 -3.27 28.92 25.17
CA ALA A 16 -4.25 29.31 24.15
C ALA A 16 -3.69 29.19 22.72
N ILE A 17 -2.47 29.69 22.48
CA ILE A 17 -1.83 29.61 21.16
C ILE A 17 -1.50 28.15 20.80
N VAL A 18 -0.93 27.37 21.74
CA VAL A 18 -0.63 25.96 21.52
C VAL A 18 -1.91 25.15 21.25
N GLY A 19 -3.02 25.48 21.92
CA GLY A 19 -4.33 24.86 21.66
C GLY A 19 -4.82 25.07 20.23
N ILE A 20 -4.70 26.30 19.70
CA ILE A 20 -5.08 26.63 18.31
C ILE A 20 -4.18 25.87 17.32
N LEU A 21 -2.87 25.87 17.55
CA LEU A 21 -1.92 25.16 16.67
C LEU A 21 -2.17 23.65 16.68
N ALA A 22 -2.42 23.05 17.85
CA ALA A 22 -2.70 21.62 17.98
C ALA A 22 -3.99 21.22 17.26
N ALA A 23 -5.04 22.04 17.34
CA ALA A 23 -6.32 21.77 16.68
C ALA A 23 -6.18 21.65 15.15
N ILE A 24 -5.28 22.42 14.52
CA ILE A 24 -5.02 22.36 13.08
C ILE A 24 -3.99 21.27 12.73
N ALA A 25 -2.94 21.12 13.54
CA ALA A 25 -1.82 20.21 13.25
C ALA A 25 -2.21 18.73 13.31
N VAL A 26 -3.04 18.32 14.28
CA VAL A 26 -3.43 16.92 14.48
C VAL A 26 -4.14 16.30 13.27
N PRO A 27 -5.23 16.89 12.71
CA PRO A 27 -5.91 16.30 11.56
C PRO A 27 -5.02 16.22 10.31
N ILE A 28 -4.19 17.24 10.08
CA ILE A 28 -3.28 17.30 8.93
C ILE A 28 -2.19 16.22 9.03
N PHE A 29 -1.56 16.07 10.20
CA PHE A 29 -0.52 15.06 10.38
C PHE A 29 -1.08 13.64 10.17
N SER A 30 -2.33 13.41 10.60
CA SER A 30 -2.96 12.11 10.43
C SER A 30 -3.19 11.73 8.97
N SER A 31 -3.66 12.65 8.12
CA SER A 31 -3.86 12.36 6.69
C SER A 31 -2.54 12.12 5.95
N PHE A 32 -1.48 12.85 6.28
CA PHE A 32 -0.15 12.59 5.72
C PHE A 32 0.38 11.21 6.10
N SER A 33 0.17 10.78 7.34
CA SER A 33 0.58 9.44 7.77
C SER A 33 -0.18 8.32 7.05
N ASP A 34 -1.46 8.55 6.70
CA ASP A 34 -2.26 7.57 5.97
C ASP A 34 -1.82 7.49 4.50
N ALA A 35 -1.57 8.64 3.86
CA ALA A 35 -1.04 8.70 2.49
C ALA A 35 0.33 8.00 2.38
N ALA A 36 1.24 8.26 3.32
CA ALA A 36 2.55 7.61 3.34
C ALA A 36 2.46 6.06 3.43
N LYS A 37 1.46 5.54 4.15
CA LYS A 37 1.21 4.09 4.23
C LYS A 37 0.69 3.49 2.93
N ILE A 38 -0.10 4.25 2.16
CA ILE A 38 -0.57 3.84 0.84
C ILE A 38 0.60 3.87 -0.16
N ASP A 39 1.44 4.90 -0.12
CA ASP A 39 2.64 5.00 -0.96
C ASP A 39 3.61 3.85 -0.67
N GLU A 40 3.81 3.50 0.60
CA GLU A 40 4.60 2.33 1.00
C GLU A 40 4.01 1.03 0.43
N LEU A 41 2.69 0.85 0.48
CA LEU A 41 2.02 -0.32 -0.10
C LEU A 41 2.30 -0.40 -1.61
N GLN A 42 2.07 0.68 -2.35
CA GLN A 42 2.27 0.72 -3.80
C GLN A 42 3.74 0.50 -4.17
N SER A 43 4.68 1.08 -3.42
CA SER A 43 6.11 0.84 -3.61
C SER A 43 6.47 -0.64 -3.44
N ASN A 44 5.96 -1.29 -2.40
CA ASN A 44 6.16 -2.73 -2.21
C ASN A 44 5.48 -3.56 -3.30
N MET A 45 4.33 -3.14 -3.83
CA MET A 45 3.70 -3.79 -4.98
C MET A 45 4.57 -3.69 -6.24
N LEU A 46 5.34 -2.62 -6.43
CA LEU A 46 6.34 -2.54 -7.51
C LEU A 46 7.49 -3.52 -7.29
N VAL A 47 7.96 -3.70 -6.05
CA VAL A 47 8.94 -4.74 -5.71
C VAL A 47 8.40 -6.14 -6.03
N ALA A 48 7.12 -6.39 -5.71
CA ALA A 48 6.43 -7.63 -6.08
C ALA A 48 6.34 -7.82 -7.62
N ALA A 49 6.15 -6.73 -8.37
CA ALA A 49 6.16 -6.75 -9.83
C ALA A 49 7.55 -7.10 -10.38
N THR A 50 8.62 -6.50 -9.84
CA THR A 50 10.00 -6.87 -10.18
C THR A 50 10.28 -8.34 -9.92
N ALA A 51 9.82 -8.88 -8.77
CA ALA A 51 9.96 -10.31 -8.47
C ALA A 51 9.28 -11.21 -9.51
N GLN A 52 8.12 -10.80 -10.05
CA GLN A 52 7.45 -11.50 -11.14
C GLN A 52 8.26 -11.45 -12.45
N GLU A 53 8.84 -10.30 -12.79
CA GLU A 53 9.67 -10.18 -14.00
C GLU A 53 10.95 -11.02 -13.89
N GLU A 54 11.62 -11.02 -12.74
CA GLU A 54 12.80 -11.86 -12.51
C GLU A 54 12.45 -13.36 -12.59
N TYR A 55 11.32 -13.74 -12.02
CA TYR A 55 10.81 -15.11 -12.12
C TYR A 55 10.52 -15.50 -13.56
N PHE A 56 9.93 -14.59 -14.35
CA PHE A 56 9.70 -14.80 -15.79
C PHE A 56 11.00 -15.00 -16.56
N ILE A 57 12.03 -14.18 -16.28
CA ILE A 57 13.36 -14.34 -16.91
C ILE A 57 13.95 -15.73 -16.57
N SER A 58 13.75 -16.22 -15.34
CA SER A 58 14.29 -17.52 -14.91
C SER A 58 13.49 -18.73 -15.42
N LYS A 59 12.15 -18.62 -15.46
CA LYS A 59 11.23 -19.77 -15.65
C LYS A 59 10.38 -19.69 -16.92
N GLY A 60 10.45 -18.59 -17.67
CA GLY A 60 9.68 -18.35 -18.89
C GLY A 60 8.17 -18.15 -18.67
N LYS A 61 7.72 -17.97 -17.43
CA LYS A 61 6.32 -17.76 -17.05
C LYS A 61 6.23 -16.96 -15.76
N TYR A 62 5.12 -16.25 -15.55
CA TYR A 62 4.82 -15.65 -14.25
C TYR A 62 4.33 -16.69 -13.24
N SER A 63 4.50 -16.40 -11.94
CA SER A 63 3.98 -17.27 -10.88
C SER A 63 2.56 -16.88 -10.47
N SER A 64 1.74 -17.88 -10.16
CA SER A 64 0.43 -17.70 -9.56
C SER A 64 0.46 -17.76 -8.02
N THR A 65 1.63 -17.95 -7.41
CA THR A 65 1.75 -18.09 -5.96
C THR A 65 2.87 -17.20 -5.42
N PRO A 66 2.64 -16.51 -4.27
CA PRO A 66 3.71 -15.75 -3.63
C PRO A 66 4.93 -16.59 -3.24
N ALA A 67 4.73 -17.87 -2.94
CA ALA A 67 5.77 -18.77 -2.44
C ALA A 67 6.93 -18.94 -3.43
N ASP A 68 6.64 -19.05 -4.73
CA ASP A 68 7.65 -19.19 -5.78
C ASP A 68 8.52 -17.94 -5.94
N LEU A 69 8.00 -16.79 -5.50
CA LEU A 69 8.59 -15.47 -5.71
C LEU A 69 9.40 -14.98 -4.51
N ILE A 70 9.37 -15.69 -3.37
CA ILE A 70 10.10 -15.31 -2.15
C ILE A 70 11.61 -15.20 -2.43
N ALA A 71 12.15 -16.13 -3.23
CA ALA A 71 13.57 -16.11 -3.63
C ALA A 71 13.94 -14.92 -4.55
N TYR A 72 12.94 -14.27 -5.15
CA TYR A 72 13.07 -13.15 -6.08
C TYR A 72 12.66 -11.82 -5.41
N GLY A 73 12.56 -11.80 -4.07
CA GLY A 73 12.30 -10.57 -3.32
C GLY A 73 10.82 -10.19 -3.19
N PHE A 74 9.88 -11.12 -3.41
CA PHE A 74 8.45 -10.83 -3.19
C PHE A 74 8.19 -10.40 -1.73
N PRO A 75 7.49 -9.29 -1.50
CA PRO A 75 7.24 -8.77 -0.16
C PRO A 75 6.50 -9.77 0.73
N LYS A 76 6.90 -9.83 2.00
CA LYS A 76 6.25 -10.68 2.99
C LYS A 76 5.00 -10.01 3.56
N ASN A 77 4.03 -10.83 3.91
CA ASN A 77 2.87 -10.39 4.67
C ASN A 77 3.27 -10.03 6.11
N SER A 78 2.57 -9.04 6.66
CA SER A 78 2.67 -8.57 8.04
C SER A 78 1.27 -8.36 8.61
N ASP A 79 1.19 -7.93 9.87
CA ASP A 79 -0.08 -7.70 10.56
C ASP A 79 -0.93 -6.57 9.96
N ASP A 80 -0.27 -5.62 9.28
CA ASP A 80 -0.91 -4.45 8.68
C ASP A 80 -0.79 -4.40 7.15
N MET A 81 0.01 -5.26 6.52
CA MET A 81 0.17 -5.30 5.06
C MET A 81 0.17 -6.72 4.50
N ARG A 82 -0.63 -6.99 3.46
CA ARG A 82 -0.70 -8.30 2.78
C ARG A 82 -0.56 -8.16 1.26
N PHE A 83 0.12 -9.11 0.65
CA PHE A 83 0.31 -9.21 -0.79
C PHE A 83 -0.16 -10.57 -1.28
N ARG A 84 -0.90 -10.55 -2.37
CA ARG A 84 -1.34 -11.73 -3.12
C ARG A 84 -0.98 -11.51 -4.58
N THR A 85 -0.80 -12.59 -5.32
CA THR A 85 -0.53 -12.51 -6.75
C THR A 85 -1.20 -13.67 -7.45
N GLY A 86 -1.43 -13.50 -8.74
CA GLY A 86 -1.91 -14.54 -9.62
C GLY A 86 -1.60 -14.20 -11.06
N ILE A 87 -1.82 -15.17 -11.93
CA ILE A 87 -1.63 -15.01 -13.37
C ILE A 87 -2.96 -14.76 -14.05
N ILE A 88 -2.90 -14.07 -15.17
CA ILE A 88 -4.00 -13.94 -16.11
C ILE A 88 -3.66 -14.83 -17.30
N LEU A 89 -4.47 -15.88 -17.50
CA LEU A 89 -4.28 -16.81 -18.61
C LEU A 89 -4.89 -16.22 -19.87
N LYS A 90 -4.08 -16.11 -20.93
CA LYS A 90 -4.55 -15.87 -22.30
C LYS A 90 -4.19 -17.06 -23.16
N ASN A 91 -5.19 -17.67 -23.80
CA ASN A 91 -4.99 -18.87 -24.64
C ASN A 91 -4.22 -20.00 -23.92
N GLY A 92 -4.42 -20.16 -22.62
CA GLY A 92 -3.73 -21.18 -21.80
C GLY A 92 -2.30 -20.82 -21.36
N VAL A 93 -1.80 -19.62 -21.68
CA VAL A 93 -0.45 -19.16 -21.28
C VAL A 93 -0.54 -17.98 -20.30
N GLY A 94 0.22 -18.05 -19.20
CA GLY A 94 0.31 -16.99 -18.18
C GLY A 94 1.26 -15.87 -18.62
N MET A 95 0.76 -14.98 -19.49
CA MET A 95 1.53 -13.87 -20.08
C MET A 95 1.30 -12.52 -19.38
N SER A 96 0.46 -12.51 -18.35
CA SER A 96 0.11 -11.34 -17.55
C SER A 96 -0.05 -11.77 -16.10
N TYR A 97 0.16 -10.86 -15.17
CA TYR A 97 -0.08 -11.12 -13.75
C TYR A 97 -0.82 -9.95 -13.10
N TRP A 98 -1.43 -10.26 -11.96
CA TRP A 98 -1.95 -9.26 -11.05
C TRP A 98 -1.29 -9.43 -9.69
N ILE A 99 -1.19 -8.31 -8.97
CA ILE A 99 -0.76 -8.24 -7.58
C ILE A 99 -1.84 -7.48 -6.83
N ASN A 100 -2.32 -8.07 -5.74
CA ASN A 100 -3.28 -7.45 -4.85
C ASN A 100 -2.59 -7.13 -3.52
N GLY A 101 -2.52 -5.84 -3.21
CA GLY A 101 -1.95 -5.31 -1.99
C GLY A 101 -3.04 -4.82 -1.06
N LEU A 102 -2.99 -5.22 0.21
CA LEU A 102 -3.90 -4.76 1.25
C LEU A 102 -3.09 -4.03 2.32
N ARG A 103 -3.60 -2.89 2.77
CA ARG A 103 -3.05 -2.12 3.90
C ARG A 103 -4.14 -1.79 4.90
N LYS A 104 -3.91 -2.13 6.17
CA LYS A 104 -4.75 -1.66 7.27
C LYS A 104 -4.35 -0.26 7.71
N ILE A 105 -5.31 0.65 7.71
CA ILE A 105 -5.14 2.03 8.16
C ILE A 105 -6.30 2.33 9.11
N LYS A 106 -5.98 2.57 10.39
CA LYS A 106 -6.97 2.89 11.45
C LYS A 106 -8.14 1.88 11.55
N GLY A 107 -7.87 0.61 11.26
CA GLY A 107 -8.87 -0.47 11.30
C GLY A 107 -9.63 -0.70 9.99
N GLU A 108 -9.50 0.19 9.02
CA GLU A 108 -10.05 0.02 7.67
C GLU A 108 -9.02 -0.64 6.75
N THR A 109 -9.49 -1.50 5.83
CA THR A 109 -8.62 -2.18 4.86
C THR A 109 -8.68 -1.47 3.52
N HIS A 110 -7.57 -0.86 3.13
CA HIS A 110 -7.38 -0.29 1.80
C HIS A 110 -6.81 -1.37 0.88
N CYS A 111 -7.38 -1.46 -0.32
CA CYS A 111 -7.14 -2.55 -1.25
C CYS A 111 -6.69 -1.97 -2.59
N TRP A 112 -5.57 -2.46 -3.08
CA TRP A 112 -4.97 -2.01 -4.32
C TRP A 112 -4.71 -3.19 -5.24
N LEU A 113 -4.84 -2.93 -6.53
CA LEU A 113 -4.56 -3.86 -7.60
C LEU A 113 -3.52 -3.25 -8.51
N TYR A 114 -2.48 -4.03 -8.80
CA TYR A 114 -1.54 -3.77 -9.87
C TYR A 114 -1.68 -4.88 -10.89
N VAL A 115 -1.88 -4.53 -12.15
CA VAL A 115 -1.98 -5.49 -13.26
C VAL A 115 -0.86 -5.18 -14.23
N SER A 116 -0.05 -6.17 -14.57
CA SER A 116 0.90 -6.06 -15.67
C SER A 116 0.32 -6.73 -16.91
N SER A 117 0.75 -6.23 -18.07
CA SER A 117 0.50 -6.93 -19.30
C SER A 117 1.72 -7.00 -20.19
N LEU A 118 2.08 -8.22 -20.59
CA LEU A 118 2.89 -8.42 -21.78
C LEU A 118 1.95 -8.59 -22.97
N MET A 119 2.11 -7.70 -23.96
CA MET A 119 1.63 -7.78 -25.34
C MET A 119 0.16 -8.17 -25.57
N GLY A 120 -0.65 -7.21 -26.03
CA GLY A 120 -1.98 -7.47 -26.62
C GLY A 120 -3.17 -7.39 -25.66
N THR A 121 -3.00 -6.87 -24.44
CA THR A 121 -4.10 -6.22 -23.69
C THR A 121 -3.94 -4.71 -23.79
N THR A 122 -5.06 -4.00 -23.83
CA THR A 122 -5.12 -2.53 -23.81
C THR A 122 -4.82 -1.93 -22.43
N GLU A 123 -4.70 -2.75 -21.38
CA GLU A 123 -4.43 -2.30 -20.02
C GLU A 123 -2.93 -2.12 -19.80
N LYS A 124 -2.47 -0.87 -19.74
CA LYS A 124 -1.13 -0.52 -19.29
C LYS A 124 -0.96 -0.92 -17.82
N ALA A 125 0.29 -1.22 -17.43
CA ALA A 125 0.65 -1.38 -16.02
C ALA A 125 0.08 -0.22 -15.20
N SER A 126 -0.87 -0.52 -14.31
CA SER A 126 -1.63 0.51 -13.60
C SER A 126 -2.00 0.06 -12.20
N PHE A 127 -1.95 1.02 -11.30
CA PHE A 127 -2.52 0.89 -9.97
C PHE A 127 -4.00 1.27 -10.03
N LYS A 128 -4.84 0.43 -9.43
CA LYS A 128 -6.25 0.72 -9.22
C LYS A 128 -6.59 0.45 -7.75
N GLU A 129 -7.15 1.43 -7.07
CA GLU A 129 -7.79 1.21 -5.78
C GLU A 129 -9.09 0.43 -5.99
N LEU A 130 -9.30 -0.60 -5.17
CA LEU A 130 -10.48 -1.47 -5.25
C LEU A 130 -11.42 -1.21 -4.07
N LYS A 131 -12.71 -1.17 -4.37
CA LYS A 131 -13.75 -1.27 -3.34
C LYS A 131 -13.86 -2.71 -2.83
N ALA A 132 -14.35 -2.88 -1.61
CA ALA A 132 -14.46 -4.20 -0.97
C ALA A 132 -15.25 -5.24 -1.79
N SER A 133 -16.22 -4.80 -2.61
CA SER A 133 -17.02 -5.65 -3.49
C SER A 133 -16.39 -5.95 -4.85
N GLU A 134 -15.33 -5.25 -5.26
CA GLU A 134 -14.70 -5.44 -6.56
C GLU A 134 -13.69 -6.60 -6.52
N GLN A 135 -13.98 -7.69 -7.23
CA GLN A 135 -13.11 -8.86 -7.34
C GLN A 135 -12.82 -9.17 -8.82
N PRO A 136 -11.96 -8.36 -9.49
CA PRO A 136 -11.77 -8.44 -10.94
C PRO A 136 -11.10 -9.73 -11.42
N TYR A 137 -10.31 -10.38 -10.56
CA TYR A 137 -9.67 -11.67 -10.86
C TYR A 137 -9.85 -12.65 -9.70
N THR A 138 -9.88 -13.94 -10.02
CA THR A 138 -9.95 -15.01 -9.01
C THR A 138 -8.78 -14.93 -8.04
N GLY A 139 -9.06 -14.80 -6.75
CA GLY A 139 -8.04 -14.72 -5.68
C GLY A 139 -7.67 -13.29 -5.26
N VAL A 140 -8.05 -12.27 -6.04
CA VAL A 140 -8.05 -10.87 -5.57
C VAL A 140 -9.13 -10.75 -4.52
N SER A 141 -8.80 -10.24 -3.32
CA SER A 141 -9.82 -9.89 -2.34
C SER A 141 -9.39 -8.77 -1.42
N CYS A 142 -10.35 -7.92 -1.05
CA CYS A 142 -10.12 -6.79 -0.15
C CYS A 142 -10.49 -7.12 1.30
N THR A 143 -10.78 -8.39 1.57
CA THR A 143 -10.90 -8.93 2.92
C THR A 143 -9.54 -9.34 3.45
N TRP A 144 -9.33 -9.12 4.74
CA TRP A 144 -8.04 -9.33 5.40
C TRP A 144 -7.55 -10.77 5.28
#